data_AF-A0A497K5C5-F1
#
_entry.id   AF-A0A497K5C5-F1
#
_cell.length_a   1.000
_cell.length_b   1.000
_cell.length_c   1.000
_cell.angle_alpha   90.00
_cell.angle_beta   90.00
_cell.angle_gamma   90.00
#
_symmetry.space_group_name_H-M   'P 1'
#
loop_
_entity.id
_entity.type
_entity.pdbx_description
1 polymer ?
#
loop_
_entity_poly.entity_id
_entity_poly.type
_entity_poly.pdbx_seq_one_letter_code
_entity_poly.pdbx_strand_id
1 'polypeptide(L)'
;MDGSYREYFSTLERELEKLYKIAGEARGKLLDPDSKPEIQVARGIAELVEGLVGPKGVAESIKELSDKLPREEIAFKIAEDIVYGKFGHLEPEEAAEQALRTALAILTEGITAAPIQGIFKVSIKTNPDRSKYLAIYFAGPIRSAGGTEQALTLVIGDFIRKLIGLDRYKPTEEEIQRFIEELRLYERSVARFQYHVSDEELRNALQYIPVEVTGVETDPVEVSSFRDLPRIETNRVRGGALRVVNDGIIGRAAKVWKIVEKLGIEGWDWLNRIREIERKKSAGFMEDVIAGRPIFSFPSRNGGFRLRYGRARNTGLASVGVHPATMEILHGFLASGTQIRIEEPGKAGTVLPVDSIEPPVVRLKDGSVVKVNMENLESIKNSVDKILFLGDLLISYGDYLYNNKPLKPSGMTEEWWAEELKRALETSEDHGFDEQRIEALVNDPFNVKPSFKEALDLSRKLGIPLHPEYLFNWSSITVEELNRLRSWLIGSKLHKTVLGLEFEGVYDVSIKEILERLLVPHKPSGNSIFIRGVEAEVLYVLLQLDKPDLEIPSEINGIKALSKLSGIP
;
A
#
# COMPACT_ATOMS: atom_id res chain seq x y z
N MET A 1 17.26 3.58 -27.35
CA MET A 1 15.99 2.89 -27.65
C MET A 1 16.26 1.86 -28.73
N ASP A 2 15.87 0.62 -28.48
CA ASP A 2 15.94 -0.49 -29.44
C ASP A 2 15.18 -0.17 -30.74
N GLY A 3 15.59 -0.76 -31.86
CA GLY A 3 14.96 -0.55 -33.17
C GLY A 3 13.48 -0.98 -33.17
N SER A 4 13.17 -2.08 -32.49
CA SER A 4 11.80 -2.58 -32.29
C SER A 4 10.90 -1.57 -31.58
N TYR A 5 11.43 -0.88 -30.57
CA TYR A 5 10.69 0.12 -29.79
C TYR A 5 10.35 1.34 -30.64
N ARG A 6 11.30 1.82 -31.47
CA ARG A 6 11.05 2.95 -32.37
C ARG A 6 9.98 2.64 -33.41
N GLU A 7 9.98 1.43 -33.96
CA GLU A 7 8.98 0.98 -34.93
C GLU A 7 7.58 0.88 -34.33
N TYR A 8 7.48 0.44 -33.07
CA TYR A 8 6.22 0.44 -32.34
C TYR A 8 5.64 1.85 -32.19
N PHE A 9 6.43 2.83 -31.70
CA PHE A 9 5.96 4.20 -31.54
C PHE A 9 5.63 4.87 -32.88
N SER A 10 6.45 4.68 -33.90
CA SER A 10 6.17 5.27 -35.22
C SER A 10 4.88 4.74 -35.83
N THR A 11 4.53 3.48 -35.57
CA THR A 11 3.26 2.89 -35.98
C THR A 11 2.08 3.55 -35.27
N LEU A 12 2.18 3.76 -33.95
CA LEU A 12 1.14 4.45 -33.18
C LEU A 12 0.96 5.91 -33.62
N GLU A 13 2.07 6.63 -33.82
CA GLU A 13 2.04 8.04 -34.27
C GLU A 13 1.37 8.18 -35.64
N ARG A 14 1.72 7.30 -36.60
CA ARG A 14 1.11 7.32 -37.94
C ARG A 14 -0.40 7.06 -37.90
N GLU A 15 -0.86 6.10 -37.11
CA GLU A 15 -2.29 5.83 -36.97
C GLU A 15 -3.02 6.98 -36.25
N LEU A 16 -2.38 7.59 -35.23
CA LEU A 16 -2.93 8.77 -34.55
C LEU A 16 -3.07 9.95 -35.51
N GLU A 17 -2.04 10.26 -36.30
CA GLU A 17 -2.07 11.35 -37.29
C GLU A 17 -3.20 11.16 -38.33
N LYS A 18 -3.39 9.92 -38.79
CA LYS A 18 -4.48 9.56 -39.69
C LYS A 18 -5.85 9.84 -39.06
N LEU A 19 -6.06 9.41 -37.82
CA LEU A 19 -7.31 9.67 -37.09
C LEU A 19 -7.53 11.17 -36.83
N TYR A 20 -6.47 11.89 -36.49
CA TYR A 20 -6.53 13.33 -36.23
C TYR A 20 -6.91 14.12 -37.49
N LYS A 21 -6.41 13.71 -38.66
CA LYS A 21 -6.80 14.29 -39.95
C LYS A 21 -8.29 14.10 -40.22
N ILE A 22 -8.82 12.89 -40.00
CA ILE A 22 -10.25 12.60 -40.16
C ILE A 22 -11.08 13.49 -39.23
N ALA A 23 -10.67 13.62 -37.96
CA ALA A 23 -11.33 14.50 -37.01
C ALA A 23 -11.30 15.97 -37.45
N GLY A 24 -10.17 16.44 -37.99
CA GLY A 24 -10.02 17.80 -38.52
C GLY A 24 -10.94 18.08 -39.70
N GLU A 25 -11.05 17.15 -40.66
CA GLU A 25 -11.97 17.25 -41.79
C GLU A 25 -13.44 17.26 -41.35
N ALA A 26 -13.78 16.50 -40.31
CA ALA A 26 -15.12 16.49 -39.73
C ALA A 26 -15.45 17.81 -39.01
N ARG A 27 -14.57 18.28 -38.13
CA ARG A 27 -14.74 19.54 -37.37
C ARG A 27 -14.75 20.77 -38.29
N GLY A 28 -14.01 20.71 -39.40
CA GLY A 28 -14.01 21.75 -40.45
C GLY A 28 -15.37 21.95 -41.14
N LYS A 29 -16.35 21.05 -40.94
CA LYS A 29 -17.74 21.24 -41.39
C LYS A 29 -18.53 22.21 -40.50
N LEU A 30 -17.98 22.66 -39.38
CA LEU A 30 -18.58 23.61 -38.45
C LEU A 30 -19.94 23.17 -37.89
N LEU A 31 -20.10 21.86 -37.68
CA LEU A 31 -21.32 21.25 -37.13
C LEU A 31 -21.24 21.03 -35.60
N ASP A 32 -20.06 21.24 -35.02
CA ASP A 32 -19.73 21.06 -33.60
C ASP A 32 -19.29 22.41 -32.97
N PRO A 33 -19.17 22.51 -31.63
CA PRO A 33 -18.83 23.77 -30.94
C PRO A 33 -17.50 24.41 -31.35
N ASP A 34 -16.55 23.61 -31.84
CA ASP A 34 -15.26 24.10 -32.35
C ASP A 34 -15.00 23.58 -33.77
N SER A 35 -14.38 24.45 -34.58
CA SER A 35 -13.91 24.19 -35.94
C SER A 35 -12.71 23.24 -36.04
N LYS A 36 -12.05 22.92 -34.91
CA LYS A 36 -10.88 22.05 -34.82
C LYS A 36 -11.10 20.95 -33.77
N PRO A 37 -10.32 19.86 -33.82
CA PRO A 37 -10.28 18.91 -32.71
C PRO A 37 -9.86 19.61 -31.42
N GLU A 38 -10.70 19.54 -30.38
CA GLU A 38 -10.47 20.18 -29.08
C GLU A 38 -9.43 19.43 -28.23
N ILE A 39 -9.23 18.13 -28.49
CA ILE A 39 -8.22 17.30 -27.83
C ILE A 39 -6.89 17.51 -28.55
N GLN A 40 -5.94 18.17 -27.91
CA GLN A 40 -4.59 18.37 -28.46
C GLN A 40 -3.69 17.17 -28.19
N VAL A 41 -2.83 16.86 -29.16
CA VAL A 41 -1.80 15.82 -29.02
C VAL A 41 -0.57 16.43 -28.37
N ALA A 42 -0.11 15.82 -27.27
CA ALA A 42 1.13 16.19 -26.60
C ALA A 42 2.08 14.98 -26.56
N ARG A 43 3.38 15.21 -26.74
CA ARG A 43 4.39 14.14 -26.77
C ARG A 43 5.01 13.84 -25.40
N GLY A 44 4.71 14.64 -24.38
CA GLY A 44 5.20 14.42 -23.02
C GLY A 44 4.66 15.42 -22.01
N ILE A 45 5.07 15.25 -20.74
CA ILE A 45 4.58 16.03 -19.58
C ILE A 45 4.73 17.54 -19.82
N ALA A 46 5.87 17.98 -20.35
CA ALA A 46 6.13 19.40 -20.59
C ALA A 46 5.11 20.04 -21.56
N GLU A 47 4.79 19.35 -22.66
CA GLU A 47 3.80 19.81 -23.64
C GLU A 47 2.37 19.68 -23.11
N LEU A 48 2.08 18.66 -22.29
CA LEU A 48 0.81 18.55 -21.58
C LEU A 48 0.61 19.76 -20.66
N VAL A 49 1.62 20.11 -19.85
CA VAL A 49 1.55 21.26 -18.93
C VAL A 49 1.32 22.57 -19.71
N GLU A 50 2.11 22.82 -20.76
CA GLU A 50 1.94 24.02 -21.59
C GLU A 50 0.56 24.07 -22.26
N GLY A 51 0.11 22.95 -22.83
CA GLY A 51 -1.19 22.87 -23.50
C GLY A 51 -2.38 23.01 -22.54
N LEU A 52 -2.24 22.57 -21.29
CA LEU A 52 -3.31 22.60 -20.29
C LEU A 52 -3.47 23.96 -19.64
N VAL A 53 -2.37 24.56 -19.19
CA VAL A 53 -2.40 25.79 -18.39
C VAL A 53 -1.38 26.83 -18.81
N GLY A 54 -0.47 26.52 -19.74
CA GLY A 54 0.62 27.42 -20.11
C GLY A 54 1.59 27.71 -18.95
N PRO A 55 2.31 28.85 -18.99
CA PRO A 55 2.32 29.84 -20.07
C PRO A 55 3.07 29.34 -21.32
N LYS A 56 2.93 30.05 -22.43
CA LYS A 56 3.60 29.69 -23.69
C LYS A 56 5.13 29.70 -23.50
N GLY A 57 5.81 28.66 -24.00
CA GLY A 57 7.26 28.47 -23.87
C GLY A 57 7.69 27.74 -22.59
N VAL A 58 6.77 27.44 -21.66
CA VAL A 58 7.12 26.74 -20.42
C VAL A 58 7.60 25.32 -20.66
N ALA A 59 7.13 24.64 -21.73
CA ALA A 59 7.54 23.26 -21.99
C ALA A 59 9.04 23.13 -22.22
N GLU A 60 9.68 24.11 -22.85
CA GLU A 60 11.13 24.12 -23.07
C GLU A 60 11.88 24.18 -21.73
N SER A 61 11.47 25.10 -20.84
CA SER A 61 12.06 25.19 -19.50
C SER A 61 11.83 23.94 -18.65
N ILE A 62 10.65 23.32 -18.73
CA ILE A 62 10.38 22.05 -18.03
C ILE A 62 11.30 20.95 -18.57
N LYS A 63 11.46 20.83 -19.90
CA LYS A 63 12.36 19.84 -20.52
C LYS A 63 13.81 20.03 -20.06
N GLU A 64 14.31 21.27 -20.09
CA GLU A 64 15.68 21.58 -19.64
C GLU A 64 15.94 21.27 -18.16
N LEU A 65 14.93 21.45 -17.31
CA LEU A 65 15.04 21.18 -15.87
C LEU A 65 14.82 19.70 -15.53
N SER A 66 14.06 18.95 -16.33
CA SER A 66 13.74 17.53 -16.09
C SER A 66 14.96 16.62 -16.09
N ASP A 67 16.02 17.00 -16.79
CA ASP A 67 17.29 16.25 -16.79
C ASP A 67 18.12 16.47 -15.52
N LYS A 68 17.79 17.49 -14.71
CA LYS A 68 18.65 17.99 -13.63
C LYS A 68 17.99 17.92 -12.26
N LEU A 69 16.68 18.10 -12.21
CA LEU A 69 15.93 18.29 -10.98
C LEU A 69 14.78 17.28 -10.89
N PRO A 70 14.43 16.82 -9.68
CA PRO A 70 13.20 16.06 -9.48
C PRO A 70 11.97 16.93 -9.71
N ARG A 71 10.85 16.29 -10.03
CA ARG A 71 9.58 16.93 -10.38
C ARG A 71 9.12 17.99 -9.38
N GLU A 72 9.25 17.73 -8.08
CA GLU A 72 8.88 18.68 -7.05
C GLU A 72 9.72 19.97 -7.15
N GLU A 73 11.04 19.85 -7.34
CA GLU A 73 11.94 21.01 -7.50
C GLU A 73 11.64 21.81 -8.78
N ILE A 74 11.30 21.12 -9.87
CA ILE A 74 10.89 21.76 -11.13
C ILE A 74 9.64 22.61 -10.91
N ALA A 75 8.65 22.13 -10.15
CA ALA A 75 7.42 22.87 -9.89
C ALA A 75 7.70 24.20 -9.17
N PHE A 76 8.59 24.21 -8.16
CA PHE A 76 8.99 25.44 -7.47
C PHE A 76 9.80 26.36 -8.39
N LYS A 77 10.73 25.82 -9.18
CA LYS A 77 11.57 26.63 -10.06
C LYS A 77 10.77 27.28 -11.19
N ILE A 78 9.84 26.56 -11.78
CA ILE A 78 8.96 27.11 -12.82
C ILE A 78 7.99 28.15 -12.21
N ALA A 79 7.47 27.92 -11.00
CA ALA A 79 6.68 28.93 -10.31
C ALA A 79 7.47 30.24 -10.08
N GLU A 80 8.74 30.13 -9.66
CA GLU A 80 9.65 31.27 -9.52
C GLU A 80 9.88 32.00 -10.86
N ASP A 81 10.21 31.25 -11.92
CA ASP A 81 10.45 31.79 -13.25
C ASP A 81 9.22 32.55 -13.80
N ILE A 82 8.01 32.05 -13.55
CA ILE A 82 6.74 32.72 -13.91
C ILE A 82 6.58 34.02 -13.13
N VAL A 83 6.78 34.00 -11.81
CA VAL A 83 6.64 35.18 -10.94
C VAL A 83 7.63 36.28 -11.33
N TYR A 84 8.86 35.93 -11.70
CA TYR A 84 9.85 36.89 -12.19
C TYR A 84 9.66 37.33 -13.65
N GLY A 85 8.65 36.81 -14.34
CA GLY A 85 8.25 37.25 -15.68
C GLY A 85 9.06 36.66 -16.83
N LYS A 86 9.74 35.52 -16.64
CA LYS A 86 10.51 34.83 -17.70
C LYS A 86 9.67 34.53 -18.95
N PHE A 87 8.37 34.26 -18.76
CA PHE A 87 7.42 33.91 -19.81
C PHE A 87 6.51 35.08 -20.19
N GLY A 88 6.86 36.31 -19.80
CA GLY A 88 6.05 37.51 -19.93
C GLY A 88 5.70 38.09 -18.55
N HIS A 89 5.69 39.41 -18.46
CA HIS A 89 5.28 40.10 -17.24
C HIS A 89 3.77 40.05 -17.06
N LEU A 90 3.34 39.70 -15.85
CA LEU A 90 1.95 39.64 -15.40
C LEU A 90 1.81 40.47 -14.13
N GLU A 91 0.60 40.93 -13.85
CA GLU A 91 0.29 41.56 -12.55
C GLU A 91 0.46 40.53 -11.41
N PRO A 92 0.75 40.95 -10.16
CA PRO A 92 1.09 40.02 -9.07
C PRO A 92 0.06 38.91 -8.82
N GLU A 93 -1.24 39.21 -8.93
CA GLU A 93 -2.32 38.22 -8.78
C GLU A 93 -2.34 37.21 -9.94
N GLU A 94 -2.23 37.69 -11.18
CA GLU A 94 -2.20 36.86 -12.38
C GLU A 94 -0.95 35.99 -12.43
N ALA A 95 0.20 36.54 -12.06
CA ALA A 95 1.46 35.81 -11.95
C ALA A 95 1.37 34.69 -10.91
N ALA A 96 0.78 34.96 -9.74
CA ALA A 96 0.59 33.97 -8.70
C ALA A 96 -0.39 32.86 -9.13
N GLU A 97 -1.49 33.22 -9.80
CA GLU A 97 -2.44 32.26 -10.34
C GLU A 97 -1.78 31.36 -11.40
N GLN A 98 -1.12 31.95 -12.39
CA GLN A 98 -0.44 31.22 -13.45
C GLN A 98 0.64 30.29 -12.89
N ALA A 99 1.45 30.78 -11.94
CA ALA A 99 2.49 29.99 -11.29
C ALA A 99 1.90 28.79 -10.52
N LEU A 100 0.82 28.98 -9.77
CA LEU A 100 0.15 27.90 -9.03
C LEU A 100 -0.46 26.85 -9.97
N ARG A 101 -1.13 27.28 -11.04
CA ARG A 101 -1.72 26.37 -12.03
C ARG A 101 -0.63 25.55 -12.73
N THR A 102 0.42 26.19 -13.22
CA THR A 102 1.53 25.51 -13.88
C THR A 102 2.27 24.56 -12.94
N ALA A 103 2.54 24.99 -11.71
CA ALA A 103 3.21 24.13 -10.73
C ALA A 103 2.36 22.91 -10.35
N LEU A 104 1.04 23.09 -10.14
CA LEU A 104 0.14 21.97 -9.89
C LEU A 104 0.05 21.04 -11.11
N ALA A 105 0.07 21.57 -12.33
CA ALA A 105 0.12 20.76 -13.54
C ALA A 105 1.40 19.92 -13.63
N ILE A 106 2.56 20.47 -13.27
CA ILE A 106 3.83 19.72 -13.19
C ILE A 106 3.73 18.61 -12.15
N LEU A 107 3.24 18.93 -10.93
CA LEU A 107 3.10 17.95 -9.85
C LEU A 107 2.12 16.82 -10.18
N THR A 108 1.09 17.12 -10.96
CA THR A 108 0.07 16.16 -11.43
C THR A 108 0.33 15.62 -12.83
N GLU A 109 1.54 15.82 -13.37
CA GLU A 109 1.98 15.35 -14.70
C GLU A 109 1.08 15.77 -15.88
N GLY A 110 0.25 16.80 -15.69
CA GLY A 110 -0.74 17.22 -16.69
C GLY A 110 -1.80 16.17 -17.00
N ILE A 111 -2.11 15.24 -16.08
CA ILE A 111 -3.12 14.20 -16.32
C ILE A 111 -4.44 14.44 -15.57
N THR A 112 -4.52 15.50 -14.77
CA THR A 112 -5.71 15.81 -13.94
C THR A 112 -6.35 17.13 -14.33
N ALA A 113 -7.63 17.30 -14.01
CA ALA A 113 -8.34 18.57 -14.20
C ALA A 113 -8.05 19.59 -13.09
N ALA A 114 -7.34 19.21 -12.02
CA ALA A 114 -7.08 20.06 -10.87
C ALA A 114 -6.38 21.40 -11.19
N PRO A 115 -5.37 21.47 -12.09
CA PRO A 115 -4.76 22.74 -12.49
C PRO A 115 -5.72 23.72 -13.18
N ILE A 116 -6.73 23.21 -13.89
CA ILE A 116 -7.68 24.02 -14.66
C ILE A 116 -8.91 24.38 -13.82
N GLN A 117 -9.53 23.37 -13.21
CA GLN A 117 -10.82 23.49 -12.55
C GLN A 117 -10.73 23.39 -11.02
N GLY A 118 -9.62 22.91 -10.48
CA GLY A 118 -9.42 22.76 -9.04
C GLY A 118 -9.01 24.06 -8.36
N ILE A 119 -8.09 24.81 -8.97
CA ILE A 119 -7.80 26.21 -8.60
C ILE A 119 -8.80 27.08 -9.36
N PHE A 120 -9.76 27.66 -8.65
CA PHE A 120 -10.78 28.53 -9.23
C PHE A 120 -10.22 29.91 -9.55
N LYS A 121 -9.54 30.53 -8.58
CA LYS A 121 -8.83 31.81 -8.73
C LYS A 121 -7.79 31.99 -7.61
N VAL A 122 -6.90 32.95 -7.79
CA VAL A 122 -6.00 33.44 -6.73
C VAL A 122 -6.25 34.93 -6.50
N SER A 123 -6.16 35.39 -5.25
CA SER A 123 -6.40 36.80 -4.92
C SER A 123 -5.49 37.28 -3.79
N ILE A 124 -5.17 38.57 -3.77
CA ILE A 124 -4.43 39.23 -2.71
C ILE A 124 -5.42 39.96 -1.82
N LYS A 125 -5.54 39.49 -0.58
CA LYS A 125 -6.47 40.02 0.42
C LYS A 125 -5.72 40.71 1.55
N THR A 126 -6.46 41.29 2.49
CA THR A 126 -5.91 42.14 3.56
C THR A 126 -6.26 41.57 4.93
N ASN A 127 -5.26 41.44 5.79
CA ASN A 127 -5.41 41.03 7.18
C ASN A 127 -5.99 42.17 8.04
N PRO A 128 -6.46 41.89 9.27
CA PRO A 128 -6.93 42.91 10.20
C PRO A 128 -5.89 44.01 10.51
N ASP A 129 -4.60 43.67 10.49
CA ASP A 129 -3.48 44.60 10.67
C ASP A 129 -3.07 45.34 9.38
N ARG A 130 -3.87 45.21 8.32
CA ARG A 130 -3.68 45.77 6.98
C ARG A 130 -2.54 45.18 6.16
N SER A 131 -1.85 44.13 6.64
CA SER A 131 -0.89 43.43 5.80
C SER A 131 -1.60 42.66 4.68
N LYS A 132 -0.98 42.59 3.50
CA LYS A 132 -1.53 41.85 2.35
C LYS A 132 -1.06 40.40 2.38
N TYR A 133 -1.92 39.46 2.00
CA TYR A 133 -1.62 38.02 1.98
C TYR A 133 -2.27 37.35 0.76
N LEU A 134 -1.84 36.12 0.44
CA LEU A 134 -2.35 35.34 -0.69
C LEU A 134 -3.52 34.42 -0.28
N ALA A 135 -4.60 34.45 -1.06
CA ALA A 135 -5.76 33.57 -0.91
C ALA A 135 -5.94 32.70 -2.16
N ILE A 136 -6.10 31.40 -1.97
CA ILE A 136 -6.28 30.42 -3.05
C ILE A 136 -7.70 29.87 -2.96
N TYR A 137 -8.49 30.08 -4.01
CA TYR A 137 -9.86 29.61 -4.09
C TYR A 137 -9.87 28.25 -4.77
N PHE A 138 -10.29 27.22 -4.03
CA PHE A 138 -10.45 25.87 -4.54
C PHE A 138 -11.90 25.57 -4.92
N ALA A 139 -12.08 24.72 -5.92
CA ALA A 139 -13.37 24.14 -6.30
C ALA A 139 -13.33 22.61 -6.20
N GLY A 140 -14.49 21.96 -6.27
CA GLY A 140 -14.63 20.50 -6.13
C GLY A 140 -13.67 19.64 -6.97
N PRO A 141 -13.36 20.00 -8.23
CA PRO A 141 -12.43 19.24 -9.09
C PRO A 141 -10.99 19.13 -8.55
N ILE A 142 -10.60 19.91 -7.53
CA ILE A 142 -9.31 19.75 -6.84
C ILE A 142 -9.10 18.32 -6.30
N ARG A 143 -10.20 17.60 -6.02
CA ARG A 143 -10.20 16.19 -5.63
C ARG A 143 -9.47 15.27 -6.61
N SER A 144 -9.36 15.66 -7.88
CA SER A 144 -8.64 14.90 -8.91
C SER A 144 -7.12 14.93 -8.73
N ALA A 145 -6.57 15.95 -8.06
CA ALA A 145 -5.19 15.90 -7.60
C ALA A 145 -5.07 14.98 -6.38
N GLY A 146 -3.96 14.26 -6.26
CA GLY A 146 -3.65 13.48 -5.07
C GLY A 146 -3.50 14.38 -3.84
N GLY A 147 -3.74 13.84 -2.64
CA GLY A 147 -3.69 14.65 -1.40
C GLY A 147 -2.33 15.31 -1.18
N THR A 148 -1.23 14.69 -1.63
CA THR A 148 0.10 15.29 -1.55
C THR A 148 0.23 16.49 -2.47
N GLU A 149 -0.24 16.39 -3.72
CA GLU A 149 -0.19 17.47 -4.71
C GLU A 149 -1.11 18.64 -4.31
N GLN A 150 -2.29 18.34 -3.73
CA GLN A 150 -3.18 19.35 -3.12
C GLN A 150 -2.46 20.14 -2.02
N ALA A 151 -1.80 19.44 -1.10
CA ALA A 151 -1.04 20.05 -0.01
C ALA A 151 0.13 20.90 -0.52
N LEU A 152 0.89 20.39 -1.50
CA LEU A 152 2.01 21.12 -2.10
C LEU A 152 1.58 22.40 -2.80
N THR A 153 0.33 22.49 -3.28
CA THR A 153 -0.21 23.75 -3.82
C THR A 153 -0.19 24.86 -2.78
N LEU A 154 -0.45 24.56 -1.50
CA LEU A 154 -0.37 25.55 -0.43
C LEU A 154 1.07 25.90 -0.06
N VAL A 155 1.98 24.93 -0.11
CA VAL A 155 3.42 25.17 0.12
C VAL A 155 4.00 26.05 -0.98
N ILE A 156 3.63 25.80 -2.25
CA ILE A 156 4.01 26.64 -3.39
C ILE A 156 3.35 28.01 -3.28
N GLY A 157 2.10 28.09 -2.80
CA GLY A 157 1.46 29.37 -2.51
C GLY A 157 2.22 30.20 -1.47
N ASP A 158 2.72 29.55 -0.41
CA ASP A 158 3.59 30.20 0.59
C ASP A 158 4.93 30.65 -0.01
N PHE A 159 5.49 29.87 -0.92
CA PHE A 159 6.70 30.25 -1.64
C PHE A 159 6.46 31.47 -2.53
N ILE A 160 5.41 31.44 -3.36
CA ILE A 160 5.05 32.53 -4.27
C ILE A 160 4.76 33.81 -3.48
N ARG A 161 3.95 33.75 -2.42
CA ARG A 161 3.59 34.95 -1.64
C ARG A 161 4.81 35.62 -1.03
N LYS A 162 5.86 34.86 -0.66
CA LYS A 162 7.16 35.43 -0.23
C LYS A 162 7.87 36.15 -1.38
N LEU A 163 7.90 35.56 -2.58
CA LEU A 163 8.53 36.16 -3.77
C LEU A 163 7.91 37.51 -4.16
N ILE A 164 6.58 37.63 -4.06
CA ILE A 164 5.85 38.87 -4.36
C ILE A 164 5.72 39.82 -3.15
N GLY A 165 6.41 39.53 -2.04
CA GLY A 165 6.50 40.44 -0.89
C GLY A 165 5.23 40.52 -0.02
N LEU A 166 4.41 39.48 0.00
CA LEU A 166 3.21 39.40 0.83
C LEU A 166 3.50 38.79 2.21
N ASP A 167 2.76 39.26 3.20
CA ASP A 167 2.77 38.72 4.56
C ASP A 167 1.99 37.39 4.61
N ARG A 168 2.12 36.68 5.73
CA ARG A 168 1.33 35.47 6.00
C ARG A 168 -0.14 35.81 6.23
N TYR A 169 -1.01 34.87 5.89
CA TYR A 169 -2.39 34.86 6.33
C TYR A 169 -2.45 34.74 7.87
N LYS A 170 -3.32 35.54 8.47
CA LYS A 170 -3.59 35.59 9.92
C LYS A 170 -5.10 35.32 10.10
N PRO A 171 -5.52 34.06 10.27
CA PRO A 171 -6.93 33.73 10.44
C PRO A 171 -7.49 34.32 11.73
N THR A 172 -8.75 34.76 11.72
CA THR A 172 -9.47 35.05 12.96
C THR A 172 -10.02 33.77 13.58
N GLU A 173 -10.36 33.80 14.87
CA GLU A 173 -11.01 32.65 15.51
C GLU A 173 -12.33 32.30 14.82
N GLU A 174 -13.13 33.29 14.38
CA GLU A 174 -14.38 32.98 13.66
C GLU A 174 -14.13 32.26 12.34
N GLU A 175 -13.07 32.60 11.61
CA GLU A 175 -12.71 31.93 10.36
C GLU A 175 -12.25 30.48 10.58
N ILE A 176 -11.53 30.21 11.68
CA ILE A 176 -11.14 28.85 12.07
C ILE A 176 -12.38 28.04 12.44
N GLN A 177 -13.25 28.58 13.30
CA GLN A 177 -14.47 27.87 13.70
C GLN A 177 -15.42 27.68 12.53
N ARG A 178 -15.50 28.64 11.61
CA ARG A 178 -16.22 28.53 10.34
C ARG A 178 -15.73 27.35 9.53
N PHE A 179 -14.42 27.19 9.38
CA PHE A 179 -13.84 26.07 8.62
C PHE A 179 -14.15 24.72 9.29
N ILE A 180 -14.05 24.64 10.62
CA ILE A 180 -14.40 23.44 11.39
C ILE A 180 -15.88 23.10 11.23
N GLU A 181 -16.78 24.08 11.36
CA GLU A 181 -18.23 23.91 11.14
C GLU A 181 -18.50 23.36 9.74
N GLU A 182 -17.93 23.97 8.69
CA GLU A 182 -18.07 23.51 7.31
C GLU A 182 -17.59 22.06 7.14
N LEU A 183 -16.46 21.69 7.74
CA LEU A 183 -15.91 20.34 7.64
C LEU A 183 -16.85 19.30 8.26
N ARG A 184 -17.41 19.58 9.45
CA ARG A 184 -18.36 18.69 10.11
C ARG A 184 -19.69 18.61 9.38
N LEU A 185 -20.16 19.71 8.80
CA LEU A 185 -21.34 19.71 7.93
C LEU A 185 -21.10 18.88 6.67
N TYR A 186 -19.93 19.00 6.04
CA TYR A 186 -19.56 18.21 4.87
C TYR A 186 -19.56 16.71 5.18
N GLU A 187 -18.94 16.29 6.29
CA GLU A 187 -18.92 14.89 6.72
C GLU A 187 -20.32 14.32 6.97
N ARG A 188 -21.23 15.13 7.53
CA ARG A 188 -22.60 14.72 7.87
C ARG A 188 -23.53 14.69 6.67
N SER A 189 -23.40 15.66 5.76
CA SER A 189 -24.44 15.96 4.76
C SER A 189 -24.00 15.74 3.31
N VAL A 190 -22.71 15.68 3.03
CA VAL A 190 -22.19 15.66 1.65
C VAL A 190 -21.42 14.36 1.38
N ALA A 191 -20.26 14.18 1.98
CA ALA A 191 -19.39 13.04 1.71
C ALA A 191 -18.36 12.85 2.83
N ARG A 192 -17.84 11.62 2.93
CA ARG A 192 -16.71 11.31 3.81
C ARG A 192 -15.39 11.79 3.21
N PHE A 193 -14.49 12.21 4.09
CA PHE A 193 -13.09 12.44 3.78
C PHE A 193 -12.28 11.12 3.77
N GLN A 194 -11.06 11.16 3.23
CA GLN A 194 -10.15 10.00 3.26
C GLN A 194 -9.53 9.77 4.65
N TYR A 195 -9.51 10.81 5.49
CA TYR A 195 -8.96 10.79 6.84
C TYR A 195 -9.97 11.42 7.78
N HIS A 196 -10.18 10.79 8.92
CA HIS A 196 -10.91 11.42 10.01
C HIS A 196 -9.94 12.23 10.86
N VAL A 197 -10.13 13.55 10.85
CA VAL A 197 -9.28 14.51 11.57
C VAL A 197 -10.08 15.15 12.68
N SER A 198 -9.49 15.26 13.87
CA SER A 198 -10.13 15.90 15.03
C SER A 198 -10.21 17.43 14.90
N ASP A 199 -11.13 18.05 15.64
CA ASP A 199 -11.27 19.52 15.67
C ASP A 199 -9.98 20.22 16.15
N GLU A 200 -9.25 19.59 17.08
CA GLU A 200 -8.00 20.12 17.61
C GLU A 200 -6.88 20.08 16.55
N GLU A 201 -6.74 18.97 15.82
CA GLU A 201 -5.78 18.86 14.71
C GLU A 201 -6.08 19.88 13.60
N LEU A 202 -7.37 20.06 13.26
CA LEU A 202 -7.80 21.07 12.29
C LEU A 202 -7.48 22.48 12.76
N ARG A 203 -7.84 22.83 14.00
CA ARG A 203 -7.54 24.16 14.59
C ARG A 203 -6.05 24.45 14.55
N ASN A 204 -5.23 23.48 14.98
CA ASN A 204 -3.77 23.61 14.97
C ASN A 204 -3.25 23.84 13.55
N ALA A 205 -3.69 23.06 12.56
CA ALA A 205 -3.26 23.25 11.18
C ALA A 205 -3.66 24.63 10.62
N LEU A 206 -4.93 25.02 10.78
CA LEU A 206 -5.46 26.28 10.25
C LEU A 206 -4.73 27.52 10.79
N GLN A 207 -4.27 27.48 12.05
CA GLN A 207 -3.49 28.58 12.64
C GLN A 207 -2.10 28.77 12.00
N TYR A 208 -1.53 27.72 11.41
CA TYR A 208 -0.16 27.76 10.89
C TYR A 208 -0.08 27.84 9.37
N ILE A 209 -1.15 27.53 8.62
CA ILE A 209 -1.13 27.66 7.16
C ILE A 209 -0.96 29.15 6.78
N PRO A 210 0.09 29.52 6.04
CA PRO A 210 0.46 30.92 5.80
C PRO A 210 -0.27 31.56 4.61
N VAL A 211 -1.13 30.81 3.92
CA VAL A 211 -1.99 31.28 2.83
C VAL A 211 -3.44 30.96 3.17
N GLU A 212 -4.39 31.79 2.74
CA GLU A 212 -5.81 31.49 2.98
C GLU A 212 -6.25 30.36 2.05
N VAL A 213 -6.74 29.27 2.65
CA VAL A 213 -7.38 28.16 1.94
C VAL A 213 -8.87 28.42 1.92
N THR A 214 -9.37 28.92 0.78
CA THR A 214 -10.77 29.27 0.60
C THR A 214 -11.30 28.64 -0.70
N GLY A 215 -12.50 28.99 -1.12
CA GLY A 215 -13.11 28.38 -2.29
C GLY A 215 -14.48 28.92 -2.62
N VAL A 216 -14.97 28.49 -3.78
CA VAL A 216 -16.35 28.71 -4.19
C VAL A 216 -17.29 27.79 -3.41
N GLU A 217 -18.57 28.12 -3.39
CA GLU A 217 -19.59 27.17 -2.94
C GLU A 217 -19.57 25.92 -3.84
N THR A 218 -19.41 24.75 -3.22
CA THR A 218 -19.43 23.47 -3.96
C THR A 218 -20.69 22.68 -3.68
N ASP A 219 -21.30 22.88 -2.52
CA ASP A 219 -22.42 22.10 -2.03
C ASP A 219 -23.50 23.03 -1.47
N PRO A 220 -24.80 22.75 -1.71
CA PRO A 220 -25.91 23.60 -1.29
C PRO A 220 -26.24 23.40 0.21
N VAL A 221 -25.22 23.39 1.07
CA VAL A 221 -25.33 23.23 2.53
C VAL A 221 -24.88 24.53 3.18
N GLU A 222 -25.75 25.16 3.96
CA GLU A 222 -25.44 26.41 4.66
C GLU A 222 -24.83 26.19 6.05
N VAL A 223 -23.94 27.09 6.44
CA VAL A 223 -23.49 27.22 7.83
C VAL A 223 -24.53 27.94 8.68
N SER A 224 -24.56 27.58 9.96
CA SER A 224 -25.50 28.12 10.93
C SER A 224 -24.89 29.20 11.81
N SER A 225 -23.64 29.00 12.28
CA SER A 225 -23.09 29.84 13.34
C SER A 225 -22.24 30.99 12.80
N PHE A 226 -21.33 30.72 11.85
CA PHE A 226 -20.34 31.69 11.39
C PHE A 226 -20.68 32.25 10.01
N ARG A 227 -21.80 32.97 9.91
CA ARG A 227 -22.31 33.58 8.67
C ARG A 227 -21.69 34.96 8.42
N ASP A 228 -21.66 35.36 7.15
CA ASP A 228 -21.35 36.72 6.67
C ASP A 228 -19.99 37.25 7.16
N LEU A 229 -18.99 36.36 7.23
CA LEU A 229 -17.64 36.75 7.61
C LEU A 229 -16.99 37.64 6.53
N PRO A 230 -16.29 38.73 6.88
CA PRO A 230 -15.85 39.74 5.91
C PRO A 230 -14.98 39.21 4.77
N ARG A 231 -14.23 38.12 5.01
CA ARG A 231 -13.31 37.51 4.05
C ARG A 231 -13.86 36.22 3.44
N ILE A 232 -15.09 35.82 3.72
CA ILE A 232 -15.69 34.60 3.17
C ILE A 232 -16.99 34.97 2.46
N GLU A 233 -16.97 34.90 1.13
CA GLU A 233 -17.98 35.48 0.25
C GLU A 233 -19.26 34.62 0.10
N THR A 234 -19.32 33.48 0.79
CA THR A 234 -20.47 32.58 0.79
C THR A 234 -20.79 32.09 2.20
N ASN A 235 -22.05 31.74 2.46
CA ASN A 235 -22.49 31.05 3.67
C ASN A 235 -22.67 29.54 3.45
N ARG A 236 -22.21 29.03 2.31
CA ARG A 236 -22.27 27.60 1.98
C ARG A 236 -20.93 26.91 2.12
N VAL A 237 -20.97 25.59 2.14
CA VAL A 237 -19.81 24.73 2.29
C VAL A 237 -18.87 24.83 1.07
N ARG A 238 -17.58 25.01 1.35
CA ARG A 238 -16.48 25.13 0.38
C ARG A 238 -15.67 23.83 0.32
N GLY A 239 -16.29 22.76 -0.17
CA GLY A 239 -15.75 21.40 -0.17
C GLY A 239 -14.36 21.24 -0.80
N GLY A 240 -14.02 22.06 -1.79
CA GLY A 240 -12.66 22.09 -2.37
C GLY A 240 -11.60 22.46 -1.32
N ALA A 241 -11.83 23.56 -0.59
CA ALA A 241 -10.94 24.02 0.47
C ALA A 241 -10.80 22.99 1.60
N LEU A 242 -11.93 22.41 2.02
CA LEU A 242 -11.97 21.39 3.08
C LEU A 242 -11.10 20.18 2.74
N ARG A 243 -11.15 19.70 1.48
CA ARG A 243 -10.35 18.55 1.02
C ARG A 243 -8.85 18.84 1.05
N VAL A 244 -8.44 20.01 0.58
CA VAL A 244 -7.02 20.41 0.54
C VAL A 244 -6.43 20.42 1.96
N VAL A 245 -7.18 20.89 2.96
CA VAL A 245 -6.72 20.87 4.35
C VAL A 245 -6.79 19.46 4.96
N ASN A 246 -7.95 18.80 4.88
CA ASN A 246 -8.19 17.53 5.57
C ASN A 246 -7.44 16.35 4.93
N ASP A 247 -7.70 16.08 3.64
CA ASP A 247 -7.12 14.95 2.92
C ASP A 247 -5.69 15.22 2.44
N GLY A 248 -5.37 16.52 2.25
CA GLY A 248 -4.06 16.99 1.82
C GLY A 248 -3.13 17.27 2.99
N ILE A 249 -3.17 18.48 3.54
CA ILE A 249 -2.20 18.97 4.55
C ILE A 249 -2.11 18.03 5.75
N ILE A 250 -3.24 17.70 6.37
CA ILE A 250 -3.25 16.91 7.59
C ILE A 250 -3.10 15.42 7.24
N GLY A 251 -3.95 14.90 6.35
CA GLY A 251 -3.94 13.50 5.95
C GLY A 251 -2.67 13.03 5.21
N ARG A 252 -1.85 13.94 4.67
CA ARG A 252 -0.53 13.64 4.07
C ARG A 252 0.63 14.36 4.76
N ALA A 253 0.46 14.83 6.00
CA ALA A 253 1.47 15.61 6.72
C ALA A 253 2.87 14.98 6.66
N ALA A 254 2.98 13.66 6.88
CA ALA A 254 4.27 12.95 6.85
C ALA A 254 4.98 13.01 5.48
N LYS A 255 4.23 12.89 4.37
CA LYS A 255 4.78 12.90 3.02
C LYS A 255 5.11 14.33 2.57
N VAL A 256 4.25 15.29 2.92
CA VAL A 256 4.46 16.72 2.64
C VAL A 256 5.68 17.22 3.40
N TRP A 257 5.81 16.90 4.69
CA TRP A 257 6.98 17.26 5.51
C TRP A 257 8.29 16.80 4.89
N LYS A 258 8.37 15.54 4.43
CA LYS A 258 9.58 15.01 3.78
C LYS A 258 9.99 15.84 2.55
N ILE A 259 9.02 16.32 1.78
CA ILE A 259 9.29 17.14 0.59
C ILE A 259 9.74 18.54 1.02
N VAL A 260 9.02 19.18 1.94
CA VAL A 260 9.37 20.49 2.52
C VAL A 260 10.78 20.48 3.11
N GLU A 261 11.11 19.48 3.92
CA GLU A 261 12.42 19.30 4.56
C GLU A 261 13.53 19.10 3.52
N LYS A 262 13.28 18.25 2.51
CA LYS A 262 14.24 18.01 1.41
C LYS A 262 14.52 19.29 0.62
N LEU A 263 13.50 20.12 0.41
CA LEU A 263 13.60 21.38 -0.34
C LEU A 263 14.11 22.55 0.52
N GLY A 264 14.30 22.35 1.83
CA GLY A 264 14.74 23.42 2.74
C GLY A 264 13.71 24.54 2.92
N ILE A 265 12.41 24.24 2.80
CA ILE A 265 11.35 25.26 2.90
C ILE A 265 11.04 25.53 4.37
N GLU A 266 11.36 26.74 4.82
CA GLU A 266 11.15 27.18 6.21
C GLU A 266 9.67 27.53 6.52
N GLY A 267 9.28 27.34 7.79
CA GLY A 267 7.96 27.75 8.32
C GLY A 267 6.91 26.64 8.34
N TRP A 268 7.29 25.40 8.01
CA TRP A 268 6.40 24.25 7.92
C TRP A 268 6.73 23.12 8.92
N ASP A 269 7.62 23.37 9.89
CA ASP A 269 8.07 22.41 10.92
C ASP A 269 6.93 21.85 11.78
N TRP A 270 5.82 22.58 11.86
CA TRP A 270 4.61 22.16 12.56
C TRP A 270 3.96 20.91 11.95
N LEU A 271 4.21 20.58 10.67
CA LEU A 271 3.75 19.33 10.05
C LEU A 271 4.34 18.10 10.76
N ASN A 272 5.55 18.20 11.32
CA ASN A 272 6.16 17.08 12.04
C ASN A 272 5.40 16.75 13.34
N ARG A 273 4.79 17.75 13.99
CA ARG A 273 3.95 17.53 15.18
C ARG A 273 2.68 16.75 14.86
N ILE A 274 2.05 17.03 13.72
CA ILE A 274 0.85 16.30 13.24
C ILE A 274 1.20 14.82 12.97
N ARG A 275 2.35 14.57 12.36
CA ARG A 275 2.85 13.20 12.08
C ARG A 275 3.01 12.35 13.34
N GLU A 276 3.45 12.93 14.46
CA GLU A 276 3.62 12.18 15.71
C GLU A 276 2.29 11.71 16.31
N ILE A 277 1.22 12.50 16.14
CA ILE A 277 -0.12 12.15 16.60
C ILE A 277 -0.68 11.00 15.75
N GLU A 278 -0.49 11.03 14.43
CA GLU A 278 -0.97 9.99 13.51
C GLU A 278 -0.32 8.61 13.80
N ARG A 279 0.98 8.58 14.14
CA ARG A 279 1.70 7.35 14.51
C ARG A 279 1.09 6.62 15.72
N LYS A 280 0.40 7.33 16.61
CA LYS A 280 -0.25 6.75 17.79
C LYS A 280 -1.65 6.19 17.51
N LYS A 281 -2.26 6.51 16.37
CA LYS A 281 -3.67 6.18 16.00
C LYS A 281 -3.81 4.92 15.13
N SER A 282 -2.87 3.97 15.15
CA SER A 282 -2.83 2.79 14.25
C SER A 282 -4.07 1.86 14.26
N ALA A 283 -5.13 2.18 15.00
CA ALA A 283 -6.38 1.42 15.06
C ALA A 283 -7.46 1.82 14.01
N GLY A 284 -7.25 2.90 13.24
CA GLY A 284 -8.27 3.48 12.36
C GLY A 284 -8.75 2.62 11.17
N PHE A 285 -8.14 1.46 10.90
CA PHE A 285 -8.55 0.58 9.79
C PHE A 285 -9.97 0.02 9.97
N MET A 286 -10.35 -0.32 11.21
CA MET A 286 -11.61 -1.00 11.52
C MET A 286 -12.79 -0.07 11.78
N GLU A 287 -12.55 1.22 12.02
CA GLU A 287 -13.61 2.21 12.33
C GLU A 287 -14.55 2.49 11.14
N ASP A 288 -14.15 2.04 9.95
CA ASP A 288 -14.79 2.35 8.66
C ASP A 288 -15.49 1.15 7.99
N VAL A 289 -15.64 0.02 8.69
CA VAL A 289 -16.26 -1.18 8.10
C VAL A 289 -17.73 -0.92 7.78
N ILE A 290 -18.04 -0.85 6.49
CA ILE A 290 -19.41 -0.70 5.98
C ILE A 290 -20.11 -2.06 6.02
N ALA A 291 -21.38 -2.08 6.42
CA ALA A 291 -22.23 -3.27 6.36
C ALA A 291 -22.16 -3.92 4.96
N GLY A 292 -22.01 -5.25 4.93
CA GLY A 292 -21.88 -6.03 3.69
C GLY A 292 -20.45 -6.20 3.14
N ARG A 293 -19.44 -5.54 3.73
CA ARG A 293 -18.03 -5.82 3.43
C ARG A 293 -17.47 -6.83 4.44
N PRO A 294 -16.98 -8.01 4.00
CA PRO A 294 -16.40 -8.98 4.93
C PRO A 294 -15.09 -8.46 5.52
N ILE A 295 -14.86 -8.81 6.79
CA ILE A 295 -13.57 -8.67 7.45
C ILE A 295 -12.87 -10.02 7.32
N PHE A 296 -11.77 -10.08 6.58
CA PHE A 296 -11.03 -11.33 6.38
C PHE A 296 -10.16 -11.69 7.59
N SER A 297 -9.53 -10.70 8.22
CA SER A 297 -8.74 -10.90 9.44
C SER A 297 -8.75 -9.63 10.28
N PHE A 298 -8.62 -9.81 11.60
CA PHE A 298 -8.29 -8.71 12.50
C PHE A 298 -6.81 -8.34 12.38
N PRO A 299 -6.42 -7.08 12.67
CA PRO A 299 -5.03 -6.62 12.65
C PRO A 299 -4.10 -7.53 13.44
N SER A 300 -2.96 -7.88 12.85
CA SER A 300 -1.92 -8.71 13.47
C SER A 300 -2.39 -10.02 14.13
N ARG A 301 -3.53 -10.58 13.69
CA ARG A 301 -4.10 -11.82 14.26
C ARG A 301 -3.49 -13.06 13.58
N ASN A 302 -3.04 -14.01 14.40
CA ASN A 302 -2.59 -15.33 13.92
C ASN A 302 -3.70 -16.03 13.12
N GLY A 303 -3.34 -16.62 11.98
CA GLY A 303 -4.27 -17.25 11.04
C GLY A 303 -4.82 -16.31 9.96
N GLY A 304 -4.53 -15.01 10.05
CA GLY A 304 -4.75 -14.07 8.96
C GLY A 304 -3.82 -14.31 7.76
N PHE A 305 -3.76 -13.34 6.85
CA PHE A 305 -2.80 -13.37 5.75
C PHE A 305 -1.36 -13.26 6.28
N ARG A 306 -0.48 -14.16 5.86
CA ARG A 306 0.97 -14.04 6.12
C ARG A 306 1.59 -13.09 5.10
N LEU A 307 2.34 -12.10 5.59
CA LEU A 307 3.09 -11.22 4.70
C LEU A 307 4.17 -12.01 3.96
N ARG A 308 4.18 -11.91 2.62
CA ARG A 308 5.27 -12.36 1.77
C ARG A 308 5.72 -11.21 0.88
N TYR A 309 7.02 -10.91 0.89
CA TYR A 309 7.56 -9.87 0.03
C TYR A 309 7.78 -10.39 -1.39
N GLY A 310 7.30 -9.66 -2.39
CA GLY A 310 7.61 -9.98 -3.78
C GLY A 310 6.70 -9.31 -4.79
N ARG A 311 6.99 -9.53 -6.06
CA ARG A 311 6.24 -9.01 -7.20
C ARG A 311 6.10 -10.11 -8.24
N ALA A 312 4.88 -10.55 -8.49
CA ALA A 312 4.58 -11.47 -9.57
C ALA A 312 4.39 -10.69 -10.89
N ARG A 313 4.35 -11.42 -12.00
CA ARG A 313 4.16 -10.87 -13.36
C ARG A 313 2.93 -9.97 -13.50
N ASN A 314 1.87 -10.26 -12.76
CA ASN A 314 0.62 -9.52 -12.75
C ASN A 314 0.54 -8.52 -11.59
N THR A 315 1.41 -8.59 -10.57
CA THR A 315 1.36 -7.68 -9.41
C THR A 315 2.35 -6.52 -9.45
N GLY A 316 2.28 -5.63 -8.46
CA GLY A 316 3.04 -4.37 -8.35
C GLY A 316 2.14 -3.13 -8.32
N LEU A 317 2.76 -1.95 -8.28
CA LEU A 317 2.11 -0.63 -8.09
C LEU A 317 1.36 -0.50 -6.76
N ALA A 318 0.21 -1.16 -6.65
CA ALA A 318 -0.63 -1.25 -5.45
C ALA A 318 -1.51 -2.51 -5.50
N SER A 319 -1.09 -3.52 -6.25
CA SER A 319 -1.77 -4.81 -6.31
C SER A 319 -1.07 -5.82 -5.41
N VAL A 320 -1.88 -6.65 -4.76
CA VAL A 320 -1.46 -7.67 -3.81
C VAL A 320 -1.79 -9.05 -4.36
N GLY A 321 -0.90 -10.01 -4.16
CA GLY A 321 -1.09 -11.38 -4.61
C GLY A 321 -1.78 -12.23 -3.56
N VAL A 322 -2.79 -12.99 -3.96
CA VAL A 322 -3.49 -13.96 -3.11
C VAL A 322 -3.57 -15.30 -3.85
N HIS A 323 -3.44 -16.40 -3.12
CA HIS A 323 -3.56 -17.73 -3.71
C HIS A 323 -4.98 -17.98 -4.23
N PRO A 324 -5.18 -18.52 -5.45
CA PRO A 324 -6.52 -18.79 -6.00
C PRO A 324 -7.41 -19.67 -5.11
N ALA A 325 -6.82 -20.67 -4.45
CA ALA A 325 -7.57 -21.49 -3.49
C ALA A 325 -8.14 -20.66 -2.31
N THR A 326 -7.44 -19.60 -1.87
CA THR A 326 -7.98 -18.68 -0.85
C THR A 326 -9.19 -17.92 -1.37
N MET A 327 -9.17 -17.49 -2.64
CA MET A 327 -10.32 -16.81 -3.27
C MET A 327 -11.57 -17.70 -3.27
N GLU A 328 -11.40 -18.97 -3.62
CA GLU A 328 -12.48 -19.96 -3.68
C GLU A 328 -13.00 -20.36 -2.29
N ILE A 329 -12.10 -20.58 -1.33
CA ILE A 329 -12.47 -20.87 0.07
C ILE A 329 -13.23 -19.70 0.72
N LEU A 330 -12.95 -18.47 0.26
CA LEU A 330 -13.69 -17.26 0.63
C LEU A 330 -14.91 -17.01 -0.26
N HIS A 331 -15.42 -18.04 -0.95
CA HIS A 331 -16.64 -17.99 -1.76
C HIS A 331 -16.64 -16.87 -2.82
N GLY A 332 -15.48 -16.55 -3.39
CA GLY A 332 -15.35 -15.53 -4.43
C GLY A 332 -15.53 -14.09 -3.94
N PHE A 333 -15.57 -13.83 -2.62
CA PHE A 333 -15.53 -12.46 -2.09
C PHE A 333 -14.23 -11.75 -2.49
N LEU A 334 -13.12 -12.50 -2.51
CA LEU A 334 -11.89 -12.09 -3.15
C LEU A 334 -11.87 -12.65 -4.56
N ALA A 335 -11.73 -11.77 -5.54
CA ALA A 335 -11.56 -12.12 -6.94
C ALA A 335 -10.49 -11.20 -7.57
N SER A 336 -10.04 -11.54 -8.77
CA SER A 336 -9.14 -10.68 -9.53
C SER A 336 -9.78 -9.31 -9.74
N GLY A 337 -9.10 -8.25 -9.28
CA GLY A 337 -9.60 -6.88 -9.32
C GLY A 337 -10.37 -6.42 -8.06
N THR A 338 -10.69 -7.31 -7.13
CA THR A 338 -11.31 -6.91 -5.86
C THR A 338 -10.34 -6.01 -5.08
N GLN A 339 -10.79 -4.80 -4.75
CA GLN A 339 -10.04 -3.92 -3.84
C GLN A 339 -10.27 -4.36 -2.40
N ILE A 340 -9.19 -4.77 -1.73
CA ILE A 340 -9.18 -4.98 -0.29
C ILE A 340 -8.57 -3.77 0.39
N ARG A 341 -9.07 -3.44 1.59
CA ARG A 341 -8.33 -2.54 2.49
C ARG A 341 -7.30 -3.39 3.24
N ILE A 342 -6.10 -2.85 3.44
CA ILE A 342 -5.03 -3.50 4.22
C ILE A 342 -4.57 -2.58 5.35
N GLU A 343 -3.99 -3.15 6.41
CA GLU A 343 -3.44 -2.41 7.55
C GLU A 343 -2.16 -1.66 7.14
N GLU A 344 -1.24 -2.36 6.46
CA GLU A 344 0.04 -1.87 5.96
C GLU A 344 0.41 -2.59 4.66
N PRO A 345 1.27 -2.03 3.79
CA PRO A 345 1.92 -0.71 3.89
C PRO A 345 1.06 0.47 3.41
N GLY A 346 0.04 0.21 2.59
CA GLY A 346 -0.87 1.21 2.05
C GLY A 346 -2.28 1.10 2.62
N LYS A 347 -3.22 1.92 2.12
CA LYS A 347 -4.64 1.87 2.57
C LYS A 347 -5.43 0.72 1.94
N ALA A 348 -5.04 0.33 0.73
CA ALA A 348 -5.75 -0.66 -0.05
C ALA A 348 -4.80 -1.35 -1.02
N GLY A 349 -5.18 -2.56 -1.42
CA GLY A 349 -4.53 -3.34 -2.45
C GLY A 349 -5.56 -3.93 -3.40
N THR A 350 -5.24 -3.97 -4.70
CA THR A 350 -6.05 -4.70 -5.67
C THR A 350 -5.61 -6.16 -5.70
N VAL A 351 -6.53 -7.08 -5.43
CA VAL A 351 -6.23 -8.52 -5.38
C VAL A 351 -5.99 -9.07 -6.77
N LEU A 352 -4.92 -9.83 -6.93
CA LEU A 352 -4.59 -10.59 -8.14
C LEU A 352 -4.15 -12.02 -7.78
N PRO A 353 -4.43 -13.01 -8.64
CA PRO A 353 -4.10 -14.40 -8.35
C PRO A 353 -2.60 -14.65 -8.50
N VAL A 354 -2.02 -15.35 -7.52
CA VAL A 354 -0.63 -15.86 -7.54
C VAL A 354 -0.66 -17.28 -6.98
N ASP A 355 -0.38 -18.28 -7.80
CA ASP A 355 -0.46 -19.71 -7.48
C ASP A 355 0.83 -20.31 -6.92
N SER A 356 1.94 -19.56 -6.96
CA SER A 356 3.22 -19.98 -6.40
C SER A 356 3.42 -19.68 -4.90
N ILE A 357 2.46 -19.01 -4.25
CA ILE A 357 2.53 -18.65 -2.83
C ILE A 357 1.73 -19.61 -1.94
N GLU A 358 1.91 -19.53 -0.63
CA GLU A 358 1.31 -20.51 0.29
C GLU A 358 -0.23 -20.44 0.29
N PRO A 359 -0.94 -21.57 0.09
CA PRO A 359 -2.40 -21.63 0.06
C PRO A 359 -3.02 -21.60 1.47
N PRO A 360 -4.35 -21.56 1.62
CA PRO A 360 -4.97 -21.56 2.94
C PRO A 360 -4.92 -22.96 3.58
N VAL A 361 -5.07 -23.00 4.90
CA VAL A 361 -5.24 -24.24 5.68
C VAL A 361 -6.59 -24.17 6.40
N VAL A 362 -7.38 -25.22 6.27
CA VAL A 362 -8.76 -25.27 6.78
C VAL A 362 -8.99 -26.49 7.66
N ARG A 363 -9.93 -26.33 8.60
CA ARG A 363 -10.56 -27.43 9.32
C ARG A 363 -11.91 -27.74 8.68
N LEU A 364 -12.15 -29.02 8.43
CA LEU A 364 -13.40 -29.53 7.89
C LEU A 364 -14.40 -29.85 9.01
N LYS A 365 -15.67 -30.06 8.64
CA LYS A 365 -16.78 -30.41 9.56
C LYS A 365 -16.56 -31.72 10.31
N ASP A 366 -15.75 -32.63 9.79
CA ASP A 366 -15.34 -33.86 10.47
C ASP A 366 -14.17 -33.64 11.46
N GLY A 367 -13.66 -32.41 11.57
CA GLY A 367 -12.53 -32.02 12.40
C GLY A 367 -11.16 -32.18 11.74
N SER A 368 -11.08 -32.75 10.53
CA SER A 368 -9.83 -32.90 9.78
C SER A 368 -9.22 -31.54 9.43
N VAL A 369 -7.91 -31.42 9.52
CA VAL A 369 -7.15 -30.24 9.06
C VAL A 369 -6.45 -30.58 7.77
N VAL A 370 -6.61 -29.73 6.76
CA VAL A 370 -6.06 -29.92 5.41
C VAL A 370 -5.46 -28.62 4.87
N LYS A 371 -4.29 -28.73 4.25
CA LYS A 371 -3.74 -27.69 3.37
C LYS A 371 -4.50 -27.73 2.06
N VAL A 372 -5.11 -26.62 1.66
CA VAL A 372 -5.94 -26.57 0.45
C VAL A 372 -5.03 -26.48 -0.77
N ASN A 373 -5.35 -27.24 -1.80
CA ASN A 373 -4.71 -27.14 -3.11
C ASN A 373 -5.78 -27.26 -4.20
N MET A 374 -5.41 -27.01 -5.46
CA MET A 374 -6.37 -27.05 -6.56
C MET A 374 -6.97 -28.45 -6.79
N GLU A 375 -6.27 -29.51 -6.39
CA GLU A 375 -6.72 -30.90 -6.54
C GLU A 375 -7.81 -31.27 -5.54
N ASN A 376 -7.70 -30.82 -4.28
CA ASN A 376 -8.63 -31.16 -3.21
C ASN A 376 -9.78 -30.15 -3.06
N LEU A 377 -9.63 -28.93 -3.57
CA LEU A 377 -10.54 -27.80 -3.37
C LEU A 377 -12.01 -28.14 -3.62
N GLU A 378 -12.33 -28.75 -4.76
CA GLU A 378 -13.73 -29.03 -5.14
C GLU A 378 -14.40 -30.00 -4.17
N SER A 379 -13.64 -30.96 -3.64
CA SER A 379 -14.13 -31.96 -2.69
C SER A 379 -14.35 -31.39 -1.29
N ILE A 380 -13.60 -30.36 -0.89
CA ILE A 380 -13.60 -29.86 0.49
C ILE A 380 -14.34 -28.54 0.69
N LYS A 381 -14.55 -27.72 -0.35
CA LYS A 381 -15.06 -26.35 -0.20
C LYS A 381 -16.39 -26.24 0.55
N ASN A 382 -17.29 -27.23 0.39
CA ASN A 382 -18.60 -27.27 1.07
C ASN A 382 -18.54 -27.87 2.49
N SER A 383 -17.39 -28.42 2.86
CA SER A 383 -17.13 -29.12 4.11
C SER A 383 -16.24 -28.32 5.05
N VAL A 384 -15.83 -27.11 4.69
CA VAL A 384 -15.06 -26.20 5.56
C VAL A 384 -15.91 -25.80 6.77
N ASP A 385 -15.37 -26.01 7.96
CA ASP A 385 -15.91 -25.56 9.24
C ASP A 385 -15.21 -24.28 9.71
N LYS A 386 -13.87 -24.23 9.59
CA LYS A 386 -13.07 -23.10 10.03
C LYS A 386 -11.85 -22.91 9.14
N ILE A 387 -11.58 -21.67 8.73
CA ILE A 387 -10.31 -21.31 8.09
C ILE A 387 -9.29 -21.05 9.21
N LEU A 388 -8.21 -21.84 9.24
CA LEU A 388 -7.15 -21.72 10.26
C LEU A 388 -6.05 -20.76 9.81
N PHE A 389 -5.81 -20.70 8.49
CA PHE A 389 -4.84 -19.82 7.87
C PHE A 389 -5.34 -19.39 6.49
N LEU A 390 -5.29 -18.08 6.21
CA LEU A 390 -5.73 -17.53 4.92
C LEU A 390 -4.74 -17.74 3.77
N GLY A 391 -3.50 -18.13 4.06
CA GLY A 391 -2.43 -18.18 3.06
C GLY A 391 -1.58 -16.91 3.04
N ASP A 392 -0.71 -16.83 2.04
CA ASP A 392 0.15 -15.67 1.82
C ASP A 392 -0.63 -14.48 1.22
N LEU A 393 -0.19 -13.28 1.59
CA LEU A 393 -0.48 -12.03 0.88
C LEU A 393 0.83 -11.46 0.35
N LEU A 394 1.00 -11.54 -0.96
CA LEU A 394 2.19 -11.06 -1.65
C LEU A 394 2.14 -9.53 -1.78
N ILE A 395 3.11 -8.84 -1.19
CA ILE A 395 3.21 -7.37 -1.23
C ILE A 395 4.56 -6.95 -1.79
N SER A 396 4.55 -6.00 -2.72
CA SER A 396 5.76 -5.45 -3.33
C SER A 396 6.57 -4.62 -2.31
N TYR A 397 7.89 -4.76 -2.33
CA TYR A 397 8.79 -3.84 -1.61
C TYR A 397 8.53 -2.38 -2.02
N GLY A 398 8.22 -2.14 -3.31
CA GLY A 398 7.91 -0.81 -3.83
C GLY A 398 6.75 -0.13 -3.10
N ASP A 399 5.79 -0.91 -2.59
CA ASP A 399 4.62 -0.37 -1.88
C ASP A 399 5.03 0.13 -0.48
N TYR A 400 5.95 -0.56 0.20
CA TYR A 400 6.53 -0.09 1.47
C TYR A 400 7.38 1.17 1.25
N LEU A 401 8.22 1.17 0.20
CA LEU A 401 9.05 2.30 -0.16
C LEU A 401 8.22 3.55 -0.48
N TYR A 402 7.17 3.40 -1.29
CA TYR A 402 6.28 4.50 -1.69
C TYR A 402 5.50 5.08 -0.50
N ASN A 403 5.01 4.22 0.39
CA ASN A 403 4.25 4.63 1.58
C ASN A 403 5.15 5.05 2.76
N ASN A 404 6.48 4.96 2.63
CA ASN A 404 7.46 5.31 3.66
C ASN A 404 7.20 4.58 4.99
N LYS A 405 6.90 3.28 4.90
CA LYS A 405 6.65 2.39 6.05
C LYS A 405 7.87 1.52 6.33
N PRO A 406 8.19 1.24 7.61
CA PRO A 406 9.23 0.30 7.95
C PRO A 406 8.85 -1.11 7.48
N LEU A 407 9.82 -1.88 7.01
CA LEU A 407 9.61 -3.28 6.68
C LEU A 407 9.27 -4.07 7.96
N LYS A 408 8.35 -5.02 7.80
CA LYS A 408 7.97 -5.98 8.84
C LYS A 408 8.74 -7.29 8.63
N PRO A 409 8.94 -8.08 9.69
CA PRO A 409 9.51 -9.41 9.53
C PRO A 409 8.65 -10.26 8.60
N SER A 410 9.28 -10.90 7.61
CA SER A 410 8.66 -11.95 6.79
C SER A 410 8.88 -13.31 7.45
N GLY A 411 7.99 -14.26 7.17
CA GLY A 411 8.28 -15.68 7.44
C GLY A 411 9.38 -16.20 6.51
N MET A 412 9.89 -17.39 6.80
CA MET A 412 10.77 -18.13 5.87
C MET A 412 9.98 -18.54 4.64
N THR A 413 10.48 -18.22 3.45
CA THR A 413 9.87 -18.50 2.15
C THR A 413 10.87 -19.15 1.21
N GLU A 414 10.39 -19.75 0.13
CA GLU A 414 11.23 -20.53 -0.80
C GLU A 414 12.35 -19.67 -1.42
N GLU A 415 12.04 -18.42 -1.79
CA GLU A 415 13.01 -17.46 -2.33
C GLU A 415 14.07 -17.05 -1.30
N TRP A 416 13.71 -16.96 -0.01
CA TRP A 416 14.70 -16.68 1.03
C TRP A 416 15.56 -17.93 1.28
N TRP A 417 14.94 -19.10 1.40
CA TRP A 417 15.65 -20.35 1.59
C TRP A 417 16.66 -20.63 0.46
N ALA A 418 16.29 -20.35 -0.79
CA ALA A 418 17.17 -20.49 -1.94
C ALA A 418 18.42 -19.58 -1.85
N GLU A 419 18.26 -18.36 -1.34
CA GLU A 419 19.39 -17.45 -1.09
C GLU A 419 20.26 -17.91 0.07
N GLU A 420 19.68 -18.48 1.14
CA GLU A 420 20.47 -19.12 2.22
C GLU A 420 21.26 -20.33 1.70
N LEU A 421 20.63 -21.17 0.88
CA LEU A 421 21.29 -22.30 0.23
C LEU A 421 22.46 -21.82 -0.65
N LYS A 422 22.22 -20.84 -1.53
CA LYS A 422 23.23 -20.25 -2.40
C LYS A 422 24.43 -19.73 -1.60
N ARG A 423 24.19 -18.97 -0.53
CA ARG A 423 25.25 -18.45 0.35
C ARG A 423 26.04 -19.55 1.03
N ALA A 424 25.37 -20.60 1.51
CA ALA A 424 26.06 -21.71 2.16
C ALA A 424 26.97 -22.47 1.19
N LEU A 425 26.55 -22.61 -0.07
CA LEU A 425 27.34 -23.26 -1.12
C LEU A 425 28.57 -22.46 -1.52
N GLU A 426 28.51 -21.12 -1.52
CA GLU A 426 29.69 -20.26 -1.75
C GLU A 426 30.80 -20.49 -0.70
N THR A 427 30.43 -21.00 0.49
CA THR A 427 31.36 -21.25 1.60
C THR A 427 31.78 -22.72 1.77
N SER A 428 31.22 -23.64 0.99
CA SER A 428 31.41 -25.08 1.15
C SER A 428 32.11 -25.70 -0.06
N GLU A 429 33.39 -26.08 0.08
CA GLU A 429 34.20 -26.65 -1.01
C GLU A 429 33.80 -28.10 -1.41
N ASP A 430 33.23 -28.89 -0.50
CA ASP A 430 32.70 -30.24 -0.79
C ASP A 430 31.41 -30.48 0.00
N HIS A 431 30.27 -30.29 -0.66
CA HIS A 431 28.94 -30.46 -0.06
C HIS A 431 28.33 -31.85 -0.36
N GLY A 432 28.89 -32.61 -1.31
CA GLY A 432 28.42 -33.96 -1.66
C GLY A 432 26.96 -34.03 -2.15
N PHE A 433 26.49 -32.96 -2.80
CA PHE A 433 25.17 -32.90 -3.46
C PHE A 433 25.36 -32.72 -4.96
N ASP A 434 24.42 -33.23 -5.75
CA ASP A 434 24.42 -33.09 -7.20
C ASP A 434 24.28 -31.61 -7.61
N GLU A 435 25.25 -31.09 -8.36
CA GLU A 435 25.30 -29.67 -8.72
C GLU A 435 24.10 -29.23 -9.56
N GLN A 436 23.64 -30.09 -10.48
CA GLN A 436 22.46 -29.79 -11.31
C GLN A 436 21.20 -29.70 -10.46
N ARG A 437 21.04 -30.60 -9.49
CA ARG A 437 19.92 -30.57 -8.54
C ARG A 437 19.94 -29.30 -7.69
N ILE A 438 21.11 -28.90 -7.20
CA ILE A 438 21.28 -27.67 -6.43
C ILE A 438 20.96 -26.42 -7.27
N GLU A 439 21.49 -26.35 -8.48
CA GLU A 439 21.21 -25.25 -9.41
C GLU A 439 19.71 -25.13 -9.70
N ALA A 440 19.02 -26.25 -9.88
CA ALA A 440 17.57 -26.26 -10.07
C ALA A 440 16.80 -25.74 -8.83
N LEU A 441 17.21 -26.13 -7.62
CA LEU A 441 16.62 -25.66 -6.35
C LEU A 441 16.81 -24.15 -6.15
N VAL A 442 17.96 -23.60 -6.57
CA VAL A 442 18.27 -22.17 -6.42
C VAL A 442 17.59 -21.32 -7.49
N ASN A 443 17.57 -21.80 -8.74
CA ASN A 443 17.05 -21.02 -9.88
C ASN A 443 15.53 -21.09 -10.03
N ASP A 444 14.88 -22.15 -9.57
CA ASP A 444 13.42 -22.31 -9.60
C ASP A 444 12.84 -22.82 -8.27
N PRO A 445 12.97 -22.02 -7.19
CA PRO A 445 12.61 -22.44 -5.84
C PRO A 445 11.10 -22.64 -5.62
N PHE A 446 10.26 -22.18 -6.55
CA PHE A 446 8.80 -22.30 -6.44
C PHE A 446 8.29 -23.63 -6.98
N ASN A 447 8.89 -24.15 -8.07
CA ASN A 447 8.45 -25.38 -8.71
C ASN A 447 9.35 -26.58 -8.36
N VAL A 448 10.64 -26.35 -8.14
CA VAL A 448 11.59 -27.39 -7.78
C VAL A 448 11.74 -27.42 -6.27
N LYS A 449 11.03 -28.34 -5.61
CA LYS A 449 11.09 -28.52 -4.16
C LYS A 449 11.99 -29.71 -3.78
N PRO A 450 12.80 -29.61 -2.72
CA PRO A 450 13.55 -30.74 -2.22
C PRO A 450 12.61 -31.73 -1.53
N SER A 451 12.94 -33.03 -1.55
CA SER A 451 12.24 -33.99 -0.67
C SER A 451 12.53 -33.68 0.81
N PHE A 452 11.71 -34.16 1.75
CA PHE A 452 11.96 -33.91 3.18
C PHE A 452 13.35 -34.39 3.61
N LYS A 453 13.76 -35.57 3.14
CA LYS A 453 15.10 -36.12 3.39
C LYS A 453 16.20 -35.22 2.82
N GLU A 454 16.04 -34.76 1.58
CA GLU A 454 17.00 -33.85 0.92
C GLU A 454 17.11 -32.52 1.67
N ALA A 455 15.98 -31.93 2.06
CA ALA A 455 15.94 -30.70 2.86
C ALA A 455 16.65 -30.87 4.20
N LEU A 456 16.44 -32.00 4.87
CA LEU A 456 17.08 -32.33 6.14
C LEU A 456 18.60 -32.50 6.00
N ASP A 457 19.04 -33.21 4.95
CA ASP A 457 20.45 -33.43 4.66
C ASP A 457 21.15 -32.09 4.35
N LEU A 458 20.50 -31.21 3.58
CA LEU A 458 20.99 -29.85 3.30
C LEU A 458 21.12 -29.04 4.59
N SER A 459 20.07 -28.96 5.42
CA SER A 459 20.12 -28.22 6.68
C SER A 459 21.21 -28.72 7.62
N ARG A 460 21.39 -30.04 7.75
CA ARG A 460 22.39 -30.62 8.64
C ARG A 460 23.83 -30.41 8.15
N LYS A 461 24.07 -30.55 6.84
CA LYS A 461 25.42 -30.40 6.27
C LYS A 461 25.84 -28.95 6.12
N LEU A 462 24.91 -28.10 5.68
CA LEU A 462 25.20 -26.71 5.31
C LEU A 462 24.84 -25.70 6.40
N GLY A 463 24.16 -26.13 7.47
CA GLY A 463 23.75 -25.23 8.56
C GLY A 463 22.70 -24.20 8.14
N ILE A 464 21.91 -24.48 7.10
CA ILE A 464 20.80 -23.64 6.66
C ILE A 464 19.48 -24.08 7.34
N PRO A 465 18.48 -23.19 7.47
CA PRO A 465 17.16 -23.56 7.98
C PRO A 465 16.51 -24.67 7.15
N LEU A 466 15.56 -25.39 7.76
CA LEU A 466 14.76 -26.37 7.02
C LEU A 466 13.94 -25.67 5.92
N HIS A 467 13.77 -26.35 4.79
CA HIS A 467 12.97 -25.83 3.68
C HIS A 467 11.53 -25.49 4.15
N PRO A 468 10.97 -24.33 3.76
CA PRO A 468 9.70 -23.82 4.27
C PRO A 468 8.48 -24.73 4.06
N GLU A 469 8.49 -25.57 3.02
CA GLU A 469 7.45 -26.60 2.80
C GLU A 469 7.28 -27.53 4.03
N TYR A 470 8.35 -27.75 4.80
CA TYR A 470 8.37 -28.65 5.96
C TYR A 470 8.35 -27.90 7.30
N LEU A 471 8.08 -26.59 7.28
CA LEU A 471 8.00 -25.77 8.48
C LEU A 471 6.53 -25.52 8.88
N PHE A 472 6.17 -26.02 10.05
CA PHE A 472 4.89 -25.68 10.70
C PHE A 472 4.97 -24.31 11.40
N ASN A 473 3.83 -23.81 11.85
CA ASN A 473 3.71 -22.52 12.52
C ASN A 473 4.19 -22.56 13.98
N TRP A 474 5.43 -22.96 14.21
CA TRP A 474 6.03 -23.20 15.53
C TRP A 474 6.09 -21.96 16.42
N SER A 475 6.07 -20.76 15.85
CA SER A 475 5.97 -19.50 16.59
C SER A 475 4.64 -19.33 17.32
N SER A 476 3.63 -20.12 16.95
CA SER A 476 2.30 -20.04 17.53
C SER A 476 2.14 -20.80 18.83
N ILE A 477 3.14 -21.56 19.33
CA ILE A 477 3.04 -22.38 20.54
C ILE A 477 4.15 -22.07 21.56
N THR A 478 3.85 -22.35 22.82
CA THR A 478 4.78 -22.24 23.96
C THR A 478 5.67 -23.47 24.11
N VAL A 479 6.70 -23.38 24.95
CA VAL A 479 7.60 -24.52 25.24
C VAL A 479 6.86 -25.63 26.00
N GLU A 480 5.91 -25.27 26.86
CA GLU A 480 5.04 -26.20 27.58
C GLU A 480 4.11 -26.95 26.62
N GLU A 481 3.51 -26.25 25.66
CA GLU A 481 2.69 -26.87 24.61
C GLU A 481 3.52 -27.78 23.70
N LEU A 482 4.75 -27.39 23.36
CA LEU A 482 5.70 -28.22 22.61
C LEU A 482 6.03 -29.52 23.36
N ASN A 483 6.32 -29.41 24.67
CA ASN A 483 6.53 -30.57 25.55
C ASN A 483 5.32 -31.49 25.55
N ARG A 484 4.11 -30.94 25.71
CA ARG A 484 2.86 -31.72 25.72
C ARG A 484 2.64 -32.46 24.41
N LEU A 485 2.87 -31.80 23.28
CA LEU A 485 2.77 -32.41 21.95
C LEU A 485 3.76 -33.57 21.80
N ARG A 486 5.02 -33.35 22.21
CA ARG A 486 6.06 -34.37 22.14
C ARG A 486 5.73 -35.59 23.01
N SER A 487 5.31 -35.40 24.26
CA SER A 487 4.89 -36.49 25.14
C SER A 487 3.71 -37.27 24.58
N TRP A 488 2.75 -36.58 23.97
CA TRP A 488 1.61 -37.22 23.31
C TRP A 488 2.02 -38.06 22.11
N LEU A 489 2.95 -37.58 21.28
CA LEU A 489 3.49 -38.32 20.14
C LEU A 489 4.29 -39.56 20.59
N ILE A 490 5.08 -39.46 21.66
CA ILE A 490 5.80 -40.61 22.25
C ILE A 490 4.82 -41.69 22.73
N GLY A 491 3.68 -41.29 23.32
CA GLY A 491 2.63 -42.20 23.75
C GLY A 491 1.72 -42.73 22.63
N SER A 492 1.90 -42.25 21.39
CA SER A 492 1.08 -42.62 20.24
C SER A 492 1.59 -43.90 19.57
N LYS A 493 0.70 -44.64 18.92
CA LYS A 493 1.10 -45.80 18.11
C LYS A 493 1.69 -45.29 16.79
N LEU A 494 2.90 -45.75 16.47
CA LEU A 494 3.58 -45.43 15.22
C LEU A 494 3.47 -46.61 14.25
N HIS A 495 2.81 -46.40 13.12
CA HIS A 495 2.67 -47.37 12.05
C HIS A 495 3.57 -46.97 10.87
N LYS A 496 4.23 -47.95 10.25
CA LYS A 496 4.88 -47.77 8.94
C LYS A 496 3.93 -48.21 7.86
N THR A 497 3.48 -47.29 7.03
CA THR A 497 2.56 -47.55 5.93
C THR A 497 3.29 -47.43 4.58
N VAL A 498 2.62 -47.82 3.49
CA VAL A 498 3.12 -47.61 2.12
C VAL A 498 3.29 -46.12 1.81
N LEU A 499 2.53 -45.24 2.48
CA LEU A 499 2.53 -43.79 2.29
C LEU A 499 3.46 -43.05 3.27
N GLY A 500 4.31 -43.77 4.01
CA GLY A 500 5.20 -43.21 5.03
C GLY A 500 4.75 -43.50 6.46
N LEU A 501 5.20 -42.68 7.40
CA LEU A 501 4.84 -42.82 8.82
C LEU A 501 3.39 -42.40 9.10
N GLU A 502 2.76 -43.08 10.05
CA GLU A 502 1.46 -42.70 10.59
C GLU A 502 1.48 -42.76 12.12
N PHE A 503 1.15 -41.65 12.76
CA PHE A 503 0.82 -41.62 14.18
C PHE A 503 -0.68 -41.85 14.39
N GLU A 504 -1.02 -42.74 15.30
CA GLU A 504 -2.35 -42.91 15.87
C GLU A 504 -2.24 -42.60 17.38
N GLY A 505 -2.61 -41.39 17.76
CA GLY A 505 -2.60 -40.93 19.15
C GLY A 505 -4.00 -40.80 19.72
N VAL A 506 -4.15 -40.93 21.04
CA VAL A 506 -5.44 -40.78 21.73
C VAL A 506 -5.96 -39.36 21.55
N TYR A 507 -7.25 -39.20 21.26
CA TYR A 507 -7.87 -37.90 21.08
C TYR A 507 -7.79 -37.07 22.39
N ASP A 508 -7.10 -35.94 22.32
CA ASP A 508 -7.02 -34.94 23.38
C ASP A 508 -7.34 -33.56 22.76
N VAL A 509 -8.27 -32.84 23.37
CA VAL A 509 -8.77 -31.55 22.86
C VAL A 509 -7.65 -30.50 22.78
N SER A 510 -6.76 -30.45 23.77
CA SER A 510 -5.65 -29.50 23.76
C SER A 510 -4.61 -29.84 22.69
N ILE A 511 -4.36 -31.12 22.44
CA ILE A 511 -3.46 -31.55 21.36
C ILE A 511 -4.07 -31.18 20.02
N LYS A 512 -5.38 -31.38 19.85
CA LYS A 512 -6.10 -30.95 18.66
C LYS A 512 -5.94 -29.45 18.40
N GLU A 513 -6.07 -28.62 19.44
CA GLU A 513 -5.87 -27.17 19.34
C GLU A 513 -4.42 -26.78 19.01
N ILE A 514 -3.43 -27.47 19.60
CA ILE A 514 -2.01 -27.28 19.29
C ILE A 514 -1.74 -27.61 17.81
N LEU A 515 -2.21 -28.76 17.32
CA LEU A 515 -2.05 -29.17 15.92
C LEU A 515 -2.74 -28.20 14.95
N GLU A 516 -3.93 -27.69 15.30
CA GLU A 516 -4.61 -26.64 14.53
C GLU A 516 -3.80 -25.34 14.46
N ARG A 517 -3.21 -24.88 15.57
CA ARG A 517 -2.37 -23.65 15.60
C ARG A 517 -1.08 -23.79 14.81
N LEU A 518 -0.47 -24.98 14.88
CA LEU A 518 0.70 -25.35 14.08
C LEU A 518 0.39 -25.51 12.60
N LEU A 519 -0.89 -25.59 12.22
CA LEU A 519 -1.37 -25.84 10.85
C LEU A 519 -0.94 -27.21 10.31
N VAL A 520 -0.81 -28.22 11.17
CA VAL A 520 -0.42 -29.58 10.79
C VAL A 520 -1.63 -30.31 10.19
N PRO A 521 -1.58 -30.82 8.95
CA PRO A 521 -2.60 -31.72 8.43
C PRO A 521 -2.80 -32.97 9.30
N HIS A 522 -4.04 -33.23 9.73
CA HIS A 522 -4.37 -34.39 10.57
C HIS A 522 -5.85 -34.75 10.48
N LYS A 523 -6.20 -35.99 10.82
CA LYS A 523 -7.57 -36.51 10.77
C LYS A 523 -7.99 -37.09 12.13
N PRO A 524 -8.98 -36.51 12.83
CA PRO A 524 -9.60 -37.18 13.96
C PRO A 524 -10.55 -38.30 13.47
N SER A 525 -10.56 -39.43 14.17
CA SER A 525 -11.49 -40.53 13.90
C SER A 525 -11.71 -41.37 15.16
N GLY A 526 -12.96 -41.48 15.61
CA GLY A 526 -13.28 -42.13 16.88
C GLY A 526 -12.58 -41.44 18.06
N ASN A 527 -11.86 -42.21 18.87
CA ASN A 527 -11.08 -41.70 20.01
C ASN A 527 -9.61 -41.46 19.67
N SER A 528 -9.26 -41.30 18.40
CA SER A 528 -7.88 -41.11 17.96
C SER A 528 -7.70 -39.91 17.02
N ILE A 529 -6.49 -39.35 16.98
CA ILE A 529 -6.02 -38.38 15.99
C ILE A 529 -4.93 -39.04 15.16
N PHE A 530 -5.06 -38.95 13.84
CA PHE A 530 -4.14 -39.52 12.87
C PHE A 530 -3.31 -38.42 12.18
N ILE A 531 -1.99 -38.56 12.20
CA ILE A 531 -1.05 -37.73 11.43
C ILE A 531 -0.28 -38.66 10.49
N ARG A 532 -0.22 -38.34 9.20
CA ARG A 532 0.22 -39.27 8.15
C ARG A 532 1.28 -38.64 7.26
N GLY A 533 2.06 -39.47 6.59
CA GLY A 533 2.95 -39.07 5.52
C GLY A 533 4.09 -38.16 5.99
N VAL A 534 4.38 -37.15 5.19
CA VAL A 534 5.52 -36.25 5.43
C VAL A 534 5.38 -35.47 6.72
N GLU A 535 4.15 -35.11 7.12
CA GLU A 535 3.89 -34.40 8.37
C GLU A 535 4.32 -35.23 9.59
N ALA A 536 4.05 -36.54 9.57
CA ALA A 536 4.48 -37.45 10.62
C ALA A 536 6.01 -37.60 10.64
N GLU A 537 6.65 -37.66 9.48
CA GLU A 537 8.12 -37.71 9.37
C GLU A 537 8.79 -36.44 9.90
N VAL A 538 8.24 -35.27 9.56
CA VAL A 538 8.70 -33.97 10.07
C VAL A 538 8.61 -33.93 11.59
N LEU A 539 7.45 -34.27 12.17
CA LEU A 539 7.29 -34.29 13.63
C LEU A 539 8.23 -35.30 14.30
N TYR A 540 8.40 -36.49 13.71
CA TYR A 540 9.28 -37.52 14.24
C TYR A 540 10.74 -37.04 14.36
N VAL A 541 11.25 -36.38 13.30
CA VAL A 541 12.63 -35.90 13.25
C VAL A 541 12.83 -34.65 14.10
N LEU A 542 11.97 -33.64 13.94
CA LEU A 542 12.16 -32.35 14.61
C LEU A 542 11.98 -32.46 16.14
N LEU A 543 11.12 -33.36 16.61
CA LEU A 543 10.91 -33.58 18.04
C LEU A 543 11.81 -34.66 18.64
N GLN A 544 12.75 -35.23 17.87
CA GLN A 544 13.68 -36.28 18.31
C GLN A 544 12.94 -37.41 19.04
N LEU A 545 11.90 -37.97 18.42
CA LEU A 545 11.06 -38.99 19.04
C LEU A 545 11.76 -40.34 19.21
N ASP A 546 12.89 -40.53 18.53
CA ASP A 546 13.82 -41.65 18.72
C ASP A 546 14.57 -41.59 20.06
N LYS A 547 14.58 -40.43 20.73
CA LYS A 547 15.25 -40.19 22.02
C LYS A 547 14.24 -39.70 23.06
N PRO A 548 13.36 -40.57 23.58
CA PRO A 548 12.27 -40.17 24.47
C PRO A 548 12.76 -39.47 25.75
N ASP A 549 13.95 -39.84 26.25
CA ASP A 549 14.53 -39.30 27.48
C ASP A 549 15.19 -37.92 27.30
N LEU A 550 15.30 -37.41 26.07
CA LEU A 550 15.88 -36.09 25.81
C LEU A 550 14.94 -34.99 26.34
N GLU A 551 15.44 -34.10 27.20
CA GLU A 551 14.64 -32.97 27.69
C GLU A 551 14.56 -31.85 26.66
N ILE A 552 13.40 -31.18 26.57
CA ILE A 552 13.27 -29.98 25.74
C ILE A 552 14.04 -28.84 26.42
N PRO A 553 14.96 -28.17 25.71
CA PRO A 553 15.71 -27.05 26.25
C PRO A 553 14.79 -25.92 26.73
N SER A 554 15.06 -25.39 27.93
CA SER A 554 14.37 -24.21 28.44
C SER A 554 14.78 -22.99 27.63
N GLU A 555 13.85 -22.44 26.86
CA GLU A 555 14.08 -21.33 25.94
C GLU A 555 12.99 -20.26 26.00
N ILE A 556 13.27 -19.11 25.40
CA ILE A 556 12.36 -17.96 25.39
C ILE A 556 11.09 -18.23 24.56
N ASN A 557 11.15 -19.14 23.57
CA ASN A 557 10.01 -19.50 22.75
C ASN A 557 10.12 -20.92 22.16
N GLY A 558 8.99 -21.44 21.65
CA GLY A 558 8.88 -22.78 21.10
C GLY A 558 9.81 -23.04 19.90
N ILE A 559 10.02 -22.05 19.02
CA ILE A 559 10.87 -22.23 17.83
C ILE A 559 12.36 -22.37 18.19
N LYS A 560 12.86 -21.61 19.18
CA LYS A 560 14.24 -21.75 19.68
C LYS A 560 14.43 -23.06 20.42
N ALA A 561 13.45 -23.47 21.23
CA ALA A 561 13.47 -24.77 21.89
C ALA A 561 13.55 -25.91 20.85
N LEU A 562 12.75 -25.83 19.78
CA LEU A 562 12.72 -26.79 18.69
C LEU A 562 14.05 -26.83 17.91
N SER A 563 14.60 -25.67 17.57
CA SER A 563 15.89 -25.56 16.86
C SER A 563 17.01 -26.25 17.66
N LYS A 564 17.10 -25.97 18.97
CA LYS A 564 18.05 -26.65 19.86
C LYS A 564 17.78 -28.14 20.04
N LEU A 565 16.53 -28.55 20.14
CA LEU A 565 16.14 -29.96 20.28
C LEU A 565 16.50 -30.77 19.03
N SER A 566 16.14 -30.25 17.85
CA SER A 566 16.34 -30.91 16.56
C SER A 566 17.77 -30.84 16.04
N GLY A 567 18.55 -29.85 16.49
CA GLY A 567 19.86 -29.51 15.94
C GLY A 567 19.79 -28.85 14.56
N ILE A 568 18.63 -28.32 14.18
CA ILE A 568 18.39 -27.66 12.89
C ILE A 568 18.13 -26.18 13.15
N PRO A 569 18.82 -25.25 12.45
CA PRO A 569 18.70 -23.81 12.67
C PRO A 569 17.26 -23.28 12.67
#